data_AF-A0A3E0NXC4-F1
#
_entry.id   AF-A0A3E0NXC4-F1
#
_cell.length_a   1.000
_cell.length_b   1.000
_cell.length_c   1.000
_cell.angle_alpha   90.00
_cell.angle_beta   90.00
_cell.angle_gamma   90.00
#
_symmetry.space_group_name_H-M   'P 1'
#
loop_
_entity.id
_entity.type
_entity.pdbx_description
1 polymer ?
#
loop_
_entity_poly.entity_id
_entity_poly.type
_entity_poly.pdbx_seq_one_letter_code
_entity_poly.pdbx_strand_id
1 'polypeptide(L)'
;MSAIADKAGVQRSTLYRHFPDDNAIFGACTSHWIARHPWPQIEQWRQFEDPTQRLLHGLTELYDYYSDNRQMLYNSMRDVEVMPEFVGEISREQHAATVSVLIEAFDRDDEDLRAAVSLAVDFRTWSSLADAGTSPEDAASLMARMVAPLAG
;
A
#
# COMPACT_ATOMS: atom_id res chain seq x y z
N MET A 1 -10.15 -6.58 23.45
CA MET A 1 -11.48 -7.25 23.46
C MET A 1 -12.62 -6.50 24.17
N SER A 2 -12.53 -6.06 25.45
CA SER A 2 -13.69 -5.45 26.14
C SER A 2 -14.28 -4.23 25.43
N ALA A 3 -13.44 -3.27 25.01
CA ALA A 3 -13.90 -2.08 24.29
C ALA A 3 -14.59 -2.41 22.94
N ILE A 4 -14.19 -3.51 22.28
CA ILE A 4 -14.83 -3.98 21.04
C ILE A 4 -16.21 -4.55 21.33
N ALA A 5 -16.35 -5.34 22.41
CA ALA A 5 -17.62 -5.89 22.84
C ALA A 5 -18.59 -4.76 23.25
N ASP A 6 -18.11 -3.78 24.01
CA ASP A 6 -18.90 -2.60 24.42
C ASP A 6 -19.37 -1.81 23.19
N LYS A 7 -18.47 -1.54 22.23
CA LYS A 7 -18.80 -0.84 20.99
C LYS A 7 -19.77 -1.62 20.10
N ALA A 8 -19.68 -2.94 20.11
CA ALA A 8 -20.59 -3.82 19.37
C ALA A 8 -21.92 -4.09 20.10
N GLY A 9 -22.08 -3.60 21.34
CA GLY A 9 -23.29 -3.84 22.14
C GLY A 9 -23.50 -5.30 22.53
N VAL A 10 -22.44 -6.11 22.58
CA VAL A 10 -22.49 -7.54 22.91
C VAL A 10 -21.72 -7.85 24.20
N GLN A 11 -22.02 -8.98 24.82
CA GLN A 11 -21.21 -9.46 25.93
C GLN A 11 -19.83 -9.89 25.44
N ARG A 12 -18.80 -9.70 26.28
CA ARG A 12 -17.45 -10.19 26.00
C ARG A 12 -17.45 -11.70 25.70
N SER A 13 -18.21 -12.50 26.43
CA SER A 13 -18.37 -13.95 26.19
C SER A 13 -18.89 -14.29 24.79
N THR A 14 -19.81 -13.49 24.25
CA THR A 14 -20.31 -13.62 22.88
C THR A 14 -19.18 -13.36 21.88
N LEU A 15 -18.38 -12.31 22.10
CA LEU A 15 -17.25 -12.00 21.23
C LEU A 15 -16.20 -13.12 21.22
N TYR A 16 -15.83 -13.65 22.39
CA TYR A 16 -14.86 -14.75 22.52
C TYR A 16 -15.33 -16.07 21.88
N ARG A 17 -16.65 -16.29 21.77
CA ARG A 17 -17.19 -17.46 21.09
C ARG A 17 -16.92 -17.43 19.58
N HIS A 18 -16.87 -16.25 18.99
CA HIS A 18 -16.62 -16.06 17.55
C HIS A 18 -15.13 -15.80 17.25
N PHE A 19 -14.46 -15.08 18.14
CA PHE A 19 -13.04 -14.73 18.01
C PHE A 19 -12.33 -15.10 19.32
N PRO A 20 -11.70 -16.29 19.38
CA PRO A 20 -11.15 -16.83 20.62
C PRO A 20 -10.03 -15.98 21.22
N ASP A 21 -9.37 -15.16 20.41
CA ASP A 21 -8.30 -14.25 20.81
C ASP A 21 -8.28 -12.99 19.92
N ASP A 22 -7.42 -12.05 20.29
CA ASP A 22 -7.25 -10.78 19.58
C ASP A 22 -6.75 -11.03 18.14
N ASN A 23 -5.92 -12.07 17.92
CA ASN A 23 -5.41 -12.40 16.58
C ASN A 23 -6.52 -12.85 15.63
N ALA A 24 -7.50 -13.62 16.12
CA ALA A 24 -8.63 -14.09 15.34
C ALA A 24 -9.53 -12.93 14.88
N ILE A 25 -9.80 -11.95 15.75
CA ILE A 25 -10.61 -10.79 15.36
C ILE A 25 -9.83 -9.85 14.45
N PHE A 26 -8.54 -9.60 14.72
CA PHE A 26 -7.70 -8.78 13.84
C PHE A 26 -7.58 -9.43 12.46
N GLY A 27 -7.27 -10.72 12.37
CA GLY A 27 -7.17 -11.44 11.11
C GLY A 27 -8.48 -11.41 10.31
N ALA A 28 -9.63 -11.60 10.96
CA ALA A 28 -10.93 -11.52 10.30
C ALA A 28 -11.24 -10.09 9.80
N CYS A 29 -10.99 -9.07 10.62
CA CYS A 29 -11.16 -7.67 10.23
C CYS A 29 -10.25 -7.27 9.07
N THR A 30 -8.97 -7.65 9.13
CA THR A 30 -7.99 -7.37 8.07
C THR A 30 -8.36 -8.07 6.77
N SER A 31 -8.70 -9.37 6.82
CA SER A 31 -9.10 -10.13 5.62
C SER A 31 -10.36 -9.54 4.98
N HIS A 32 -11.34 -9.16 5.79
CA HIS A 32 -12.57 -8.52 5.32
C HIS A 32 -12.32 -7.14 4.71
N TRP A 33 -11.38 -6.38 5.27
CA TRP A 33 -10.97 -5.10 4.71
C TRP A 33 -10.25 -5.27 3.36
N ILE A 34 -9.25 -6.16 3.28
CA ILE A 34 -8.50 -6.46 2.04
C ILE A 34 -9.46 -6.92 0.92
N ALA A 35 -10.45 -7.75 1.24
CA ALA A 35 -11.43 -8.23 0.26
C ALA A 35 -12.31 -7.10 -0.33
N ARG A 36 -12.50 -6.01 0.41
CA ARG A 36 -13.28 -4.83 -0.03
C ARG A 36 -12.42 -3.76 -0.69
N HIS A 37 -11.14 -3.73 -0.35
CA HIS A 37 -10.16 -2.76 -0.82
C HIS A 37 -8.99 -3.54 -1.43
N PRO A 38 -9.20 -4.24 -2.56
CA PRO A 38 -8.16 -5.06 -3.16
C PRO A 38 -7.00 -4.18 -3.60
N TRP A 39 -5.79 -4.70 -3.45
CA TRP A 39 -4.60 -4.07 -4.00
C TRP A 39 -4.72 -3.92 -5.53
N PRO A 40 -4.13 -2.88 -6.15
CA PRO A 40 -4.07 -2.75 -7.60
C PRO A 40 -3.56 -4.02 -8.29
N GLN A 41 -4.02 -4.26 -9.51
CA GLN A 41 -3.65 -5.45 -10.29
C GLN A 41 -2.29 -5.25 -10.95
N ILE A 42 -1.23 -5.19 -10.12
CA ILE A 42 0.13 -4.80 -10.55
C ILE A 42 0.63 -5.60 -11.75
N GLU A 43 0.28 -6.88 -11.85
CA GLU A 43 0.63 -7.75 -12.96
C GLU A 43 0.18 -7.21 -14.33
N GLN A 44 -0.96 -6.50 -14.37
CA GLN A 44 -1.49 -5.91 -15.60
C GLN A 44 -0.63 -4.75 -16.10
N TRP A 45 0.18 -4.13 -15.25
CA TRP A 45 1.05 -3.02 -15.66
C TRP A 45 2.16 -3.47 -16.62
N ARG A 46 2.49 -4.77 -16.64
CA ARG A 46 3.46 -5.35 -17.59
C ARG A 46 3.08 -5.16 -19.06
N GLN A 47 1.82 -4.84 -19.36
CA GLN A 47 1.39 -4.52 -20.72
C GLN A 47 2.03 -3.24 -21.28
N PHE A 48 2.53 -2.34 -20.43
CA PHE A 48 3.22 -1.13 -20.83
C PHE A 48 4.72 -1.41 -20.95
N GLU A 49 5.25 -1.45 -22.17
CA GLU A 49 6.67 -1.73 -22.42
C GLU A 49 7.56 -0.51 -22.10
N ASP A 50 7.07 0.70 -22.34
CA ASP A 50 7.82 1.92 -22.00
C ASP A 50 7.89 2.12 -20.47
N PRO A 51 9.09 2.28 -19.88
CA PRO A 51 9.26 2.38 -18.44
C PRO A 51 8.57 3.59 -17.83
N THR A 52 8.54 4.72 -18.55
CA THR A 52 7.89 5.94 -18.06
C THR A 52 6.37 5.79 -18.06
N GLN A 53 5.80 5.18 -19.10
CA GLN A 53 4.37 4.88 -19.19
C GLN A 53 3.94 3.86 -18.13
N ARG A 54 4.71 2.76 -17.96
CA ARG A 54 4.43 1.76 -16.93
C ARG A 54 4.45 2.39 -15.54
N LEU A 55 5.46 3.21 -15.26
CA LEU A 55 5.59 3.89 -13.98
C LEU A 55 4.45 4.88 -13.73
N LEU A 56 4.12 5.73 -14.71
CA LEU A 56 3.02 6.67 -14.58
C LEU A 56 1.70 5.97 -14.33
N HIS A 57 1.39 4.93 -15.10
CA HIS A 57 0.16 4.17 -14.95
C HIS A 57 0.08 3.47 -13.58
N GLY A 58 1.14 2.76 -13.20
CA GLY A 58 1.18 2.04 -11.93
C GLY A 58 1.10 2.97 -10.72
N LEU A 59 1.79 4.11 -10.74
CA LEU A 59 1.69 5.11 -9.68
C LEU A 59 0.32 5.77 -9.63
N THR A 60 -0.35 5.97 -10.76
CA THR A 60 -1.71 6.53 -10.79
C THR A 60 -2.69 5.59 -10.08
N GLU A 61 -2.73 4.31 -10.45
CA GLU A 61 -3.61 3.34 -9.78
C GLU A 61 -3.26 3.19 -8.29
N LEU A 62 -1.97 3.17 -7.97
CA LEU A 62 -1.50 3.04 -6.59
C LEU A 62 -1.90 4.25 -5.74
N TYR A 63 -1.77 5.46 -6.27
CA TYR A 63 -2.06 6.70 -5.54
C TYR A 63 -3.56 6.94 -5.41
N ASP A 64 -4.37 6.51 -6.38
CA ASP A 64 -5.82 6.46 -6.25
C ASP A 64 -6.22 5.49 -5.13
N TYR A 65 -5.64 4.29 -5.12
CA TYR A 65 -5.85 3.33 -4.04
C TYR A 65 -5.43 3.90 -2.68
N TYR A 66 -4.31 4.62 -2.59
CA TYR A 66 -3.89 5.27 -1.35
C TYR A 66 -4.84 6.39 -0.91
N SER A 67 -5.36 7.17 -1.86
CA SER A 67 -6.34 8.21 -1.61
C SER A 67 -7.62 7.65 -0.98
N ASP A 68 -8.18 6.62 -1.60
CA ASP A 68 -9.42 5.96 -1.17
C ASP A 68 -9.26 5.28 0.20
N ASN A 69 -8.05 4.84 0.53
CA ASN A 69 -7.77 4.02 1.71
C ASN A 69 -6.91 4.73 2.78
N ARG A 70 -6.71 6.05 2.63
CA ARG A 70 -5.74 6.85 3.38
C ARG A 70 -5.76 6.61 4.87
N GLN A 71 -6.95 6.68 5.49
CA GLN A 71 -7.09 6.54 6.94
C GLN A 71 -6.66 5.16 7.44
N MET A 72 -7.02 4.09 6.72
CA MET A 72 -6.65 2.75 7.13
C MET A 72 -5.14 2.52 6.94
N LEU A 73 -4.58 2.95 5.81
CA LEU A 73 -3.16 2.81 5.53
C LEU A 73 -2.29 3.57 6.55
N TYR A 74 -2.70 4.76 6.99
CA TYR A 74 -2.03 5.46 8.10
C TYR A 74 -2.06 4.65 9.40
N ASN A 75 -3.23 4.12 9.78
CA ASN A 75 -3.35 3.32 10.99
C ASN A 75 -2.42 2.10 10.91
N SER A 76 -2.44 1.39 9.78
CA SER A 76 -1.56 0.24 9.51
C SER A 76 -0.08 0.61 9.62
N MET A 77 0.34 1.73 9.03
CA MET A 77 1.74 2.19 9.08
C MET A 77 2.18 2.58 10.49
N ARG A 78 1.30 3.17 11.30
CA ARG A 78 1.57 3.44 12.72
C ARG A 78 1.65 2.15 13.53
N ASP A 79 0.76 1.20 13.24
CA ASP A 79 0.62 -0.02 14.03
C ASP A 79 1.71 -1.06 13.68
N VAL A 80 2.36 -0.96 12.51
CA VAL A 80 3.43 -1.88 12.09
C VAL A 80 4.62 -1.89 13.06
N GLU A 81 4.90 -0.75 13.72
CA GLU A 81 6.00 -0.61 14.68
C GLU A 81 5.73 -1.34 16.00
N VAL A 82 4.46 -1.62 16.30
CA VAL A 82 4.03 -2.27 17.55
C VAL A 82 3.44 -3.66 17.32
N MET A 83 3.01 -3.99 16.09
CA MET A 83 2.39 -5.26 15.69
C MET A 83 2.92 -5.75 14.32
N PRO A 84 4.24 -5.99 14.18
CA PRO A 84 4.86 -6.28 12.89
C PRO A 84 4.38 -7.58 12.24
N GLU A 85 3.98 -8.57 13.02
CA GLU A 85 3.52 -9.89 12.54
C GLU A 85 2.17 -9.83 11.78
N PHE A 86 1.34 -8.80 12.03
CA PHE A 86 -0.01 -8.72 11.44
C PHE A 86 -0.10 -7.86 10.20
N VAL A 87 0.75 -6.83 10.11
CA VAL A 87 0.65 -5.79 9.08
C VAL A 87 1.94 -5.70 8.25
N GLY A 88 3.09 -6.03 8.86
CA GLY A 88 4.39 -5.76 8.28
C GLY A 88 4.80 -6.69 7.16
N GLU A 89 4.46 -7.98 7.24
CA GLU A 89 4.85 -8.96 6.21
C GLU A 89 4.11 -8.73 4.90
N ILE A 90 2.77 -8.68 4.93
CA ILE A 90 1.94 -8.41 3.76
C ILE A 90 2.33 -7.08 3.10
N SER A 91 2.53 -6.02 3.90
CA SER A 91 2.93 -4.71 3.36
C SER A 91 4.31 -4.75 2.71
N ARG A 92 5.27 -5.49 3.27
CA ARG A 92 6.61 -5.64 2.67
C ARG A 92 6.56 -6.43 1.37
N GLU A 93 5.79 -7.51 1.33
CA GLU A 93 5.60 -8.33 0.14
C GLU A 93 4.93 -7.54 -1.00
N GLN A 94 3.85 -6.81 -0.69
CA GLN A 94 3.16 -5.94 -1.66
C GLN A 94 4.09 -4.85 -2.19
N HIS A 95 4.86 -4.21 -1.31
CA HIS A 95 5.82 -3.20 -1.71
C HIS A 95 6.89 -3.78 -2.64
N ALA A 96 7.54 -4.88 -2.24
CA ALA A 96 8.58 -5.53 -3.03
C ALA A 96 8.08 -6.00 -4.39
N ALA A 97 6.88 -6.60 -4.45
CA ALA A 97 6.26 -7.03 -5.70
C ALA A 97 5.96 -5.84 -6.62
N THR A 98 5.39 -4.77 -6.08
CA THR A 98 5.08 -3.54 -6.83
C THR A 98 6.34 -2.91 -7.42
N VAL A 99 7.41 -2.80 -6.62
CA VAL A 99 8.71 -2.30 -7.08
C VAL A 99 9.30 -3.18 -8.18
N SER A 100 9.24 -4.51 -8.02
CA SER A 100 9.73 -5.45 -9.04
C SER A 100 9.04 -5.24 -10.40
N VAL A 101 7.71 -5.21 -10.43
CA VAL A 101 6.93 -5.03 -11.67
C VAL A 101 7.32 -3.75 -12.41
N LEU A 102 7.52 -2.67 -11.66
CA LEU A 102 7.84 -1.36 -12.23
C LEU A 102 9.26 -1.33 -12.79
N ILE A 103 10.23 -1.90 -12.08
CA ILE A 103 11.65 -1.95 -12.50
C ILE A 103 11.84 -2.84 -13.72
N GLU A 104 11.06 -3.90 -13.90
CA GLU A 104 11.16 -4.80 -15.06
C GLU A 104 11.03 -4.12 -16.43
N ALA A 105 10.54 -2.88 -16.51
CA ALA A 105 10.47 -2.11 -17.76
C ALA A 105 11.77 -1.37 -18.10
N PHE A 106 12.69 -1.26 -17.15
CA PHE A 106 13.91 -0.48 -17.29
C PHE A 106 15.04 -1.37 -17.82
N ASP A 107 15.88 -0.83 -18.70
CA ASP A 107 17.07 -1.54 -19.24
C ASP A 107 18.21 -1.69 -18.21
N ARG A 108 18.06 -1.06 -17.03
CA ARG A 108 19.01 -1.10 -15.93
C ARG A 108 18.30 -1.46 -14.63
N ASP A 109 19.03 -2.06 -13.72
CA ASP A 109 18.53 -2.45 -12.40
C ASP A 109 19.65 -2.33 -11.36
N ASP A 110 20.00 -1.08 -11.02
CA ASP A 110 20.98 -0.72 -9.99
C ASP A 110 20.32 -0.14 -8.74
N GLU A 111 21.15 0.21 -7.76
CA GLU A 111 20.70 0.66 -6.44
C GLU A 111 19.94 1.99 -6.51
N ASP A 112 20.36 2.92 -7.37
CA ASP A 112 19.73 4.24 -7.50
C ASP A 112 18.32 4.11 -8.07
N LEU A 113 18.15 3.31 -9.13
CA LEU A 113 16.82 3.05 -9.69
C LEU A 113 15.91 2.35 -8.67
N ARG A 114 16.40 1.30 -8.00
CA ARG A 114 15.62 0.59 -6.98
C ARG A 114 15.18 1.51 -5.86
N ALA A 115 16.07 2.38 -5.38
CA ALA A 115 15.77 3.36 -4.34
C ALA A 115 14.72 4.37 -4.81
N ALA A 116 14.85 4.89 -6.03
CA ALA A 116 13.93 5.87 -6.60
C ALA A 116 12.52 5.29 -6.81
N VAL A 117 12.42 4.09 -7.36
CA VAL A 117 11.12 3.40 -7.53
C VAL A 117 10.51 3.01 -6.19
N SER A 118 11.31 2.51 -5.23
CA SER A 118 10.82 2.23 -3.88
C SER A 118 10.26 3.48 -3.21
N LEU A 119 10.94 4.62 -3.34
CA LEU A 119 10.45 5.90 -2.82
C LEU A 119 9.14 6.32 -3.49
N ALA A 120 9.00 6.13 -4.80
CA ALA A 120 7.80 6.43 -5.56
C ALA A 120 6.60 5.56 -5.14
N VAL A 121 6.83 4.30 -4.84
CA VAL A 121 5.79 3.37 -4.38
C VAL A 121 5.43 3.60 -2.91
N ASP A 122 6.29 4.19 -2.10
CA ASP A 122 6.07 4.32 -0.66
C ASP A 122 4.87 5.22 -0.29
N PHE A 123 3.98 4.69 0.56
CA PHE A 123 2.79 5.40 1.04
C PHE A 123 3.12 6.71 1.77
N ARG A 124 4.22 6.77 2.54
CA ARG A 124 4.62 7.97 3.29
C ARG A 124 5.08 9.07 2.33
N THR A 125 5.70 8.70 1.21
CA THR A 125 6.03 9.65 0.13
C THR A 125 4.77 10.25 -0.46
N TRP A 126 3.83 9.42 -0.92
CA TRP A 126 2.54 9.88 -1.44
C TRP A 126 1.79 10.75 -0.41
N SER A 127 1.73 10.30 0.84
CA SER A 127 1.10 11.02 1.95
C SER A 127 1.66 12.44 2.08
N SER A 128 2.99 12.58 1.99
CA SER A 128 3.66 13.89 2.10
C SER A 128 3.29 14.82 0.93
N LEU A 129 3.16 14.27 -0.28
CA LEU A 129 2.70 15.01 -1.45
C LEU A 129 1.23 15.44 -1.33
N ALA A 130 0.38 14.55 -0.81
CA ALA A 130 -1.03 14.83 -0.55
C ALA A 130 -1.20 15.91 0.53
N ASP A 131 -0.40 15.87 1.61
CA ASP A 131 -0.37 16.89 2.65
C ASP A 131 0.12 18.25 2.14
N ALA A 132 0.97 18.25 1.10
CA ALA A 132 1.36 19.45 0.38
C ALA A 132 0.29 19.97 -0.61
N GLY A 133 -0.87 19.31 -0.70
CA GLY A 133 -2.01 19.71 -1.53
C GLY A 133 -2.03 19.15 -2.94
N THR A 134 -1.21 18.13 -3.23
CA THR A 134 -1.14 17.49 -4.55
C THR A 134 -2.27 16.47 -4.73
N SER A 135 -2.92 16.47 -5.90
CA SER A 135 -3.87 15.41 -6.25
C SER A 135 -3.15 14.07 -6.48
N PRO A 136 -3.82 12.91 -6.39
CA PRO A 136 -3.21 11.62 -6.71
C PRO A 136 -2.58 11.58 -8.11
N GLU A 137 -3.28 12.08 -9.12
CA GLU A 137 -2.82 12.14 -10.51
C GLU A 137 -1.59 13.04 -10.67
N ASP A 138 -1.60 14.23 -10.07
CA ASP A 138 -0.46 15.15 -10.11
C ASP A 138 0.75 14.59 -9.37
N ALA A 139 0.53 13.89 -8.24
CA ALA A 139 1.58 13.25 -7.46
C ALA A 139 2.21 12.09 -8.23
N ALA A 140 1.41 11.26 -8.89
CA ALA A 140 1.88 10.17 -9.73
C ALA A 140 2.70 10.71 -10.91
N SER A 141 2.18 11.74 -11.57
CA SER A 141 2.88 12.45 -12.65
C SER A 141 4.20 13.07 -12.19
N LEU A 142 4.24 13.65 -11.00
CA LEU A 142 5.44 14.23 -10.42
C LEU A 142 6.50 13.16 -10.14
N MET A 143 6.13 12.09 -9.45
CA MET A 143 7.06 11.01 -9.11
C MET A 143 7.56 10.27 -10.36
N ALA A 144 6.69 10.02 -11.34
CA ALA A 144 7.10 9.44 -12.61
C ALA A 144 8.16 10.32 -13.32
N ARG A 145 7.96 11.65 -13.36
CA ARG A 145 8.96 12.59 -13.93
C ARG A 145 10.26 12.65 -13.13
N MET A 146 10.22 12.42 -11.82
CA MET A 146 11.44 12.39 -10.99
C MET A 146 12.26 11.12 -11.23
N VAL A 147 11.62 10.00 -11.54
CA VAL A 147 12.28 8.72 -11.82
C VAL A 147 12.68 8.58 -13.30
N ALA A 148 11.93 9.18 -14.23
CA ALA A 148 12.18 9.07 -15.67
C ALA A 148 13.63 9.33 -16.13
N PRO A 149 14.41 10.27 -15.55
CA PRO A 149 15.82 10.45 -15.90
C PRO A 149 16.72 9.23 -15.61
N LEU A 150 16.24 8.26 -14.82
CA LEU A 150 16.93 7.01 -14.54
C LEU A 150 16.57 5.91 -15.55
N ALA A 151 15.68 6.17 -16.52
CA ALA A 151 15.30 5.21 -17.55
C ALA A 151 16.34 5.05 -18.68
N GLY A 152 17.33 5.94 -18.78
CA GLY A 152 18.38 5.92 -19.80
C GLY A 152 19.65 6.62 -19.37
#